data_AF-A0A286UAE0-F1
#
_entry.id   AF-A0A286UAE0-F1
#
_cell.length_a   1.000
_cell.length_b   1.000
_cell.length_c   1.000
_cell.angle_alpha   90.00
_cell.angle_beta   90.00
_cell.angle_gamma   90.00
#
_symmetry.space_group_name_H-M   'P 1'
#
loop_
_entity.id
_entity.type
_entity.pdbx_description
1 polymer ?
#
loop_
_entity_poly.entity_id
_entity_poly.type
_entity_poly.pdbx_seq_one_letter_code
_entity_poly.pdbx_strand_id
1 'polypeptide(L)'
;MSKQPETSSTAKKPEAGKKAEKETTAPLSMTDAELEKLLNREATALNRDIECERILSSFKFNPYEVLDIDENCTPEQVKKRYRQLSLFIHPDKLKHPRAPEAFDLLKKAESELSDPKKREELDAVIGQARILVLKAAKLPTTIEHDDPRLKALEPPFRAQMRARSKELLIHEEARRRTAIKMNLANEGLEARRVEAEALAKKRKAEDDKIWEETREQRVGSWRNFANGKKKKQKTNKPAVLG
;
A
#
# COMPACT_ATOMS: atom_id res chain seq x y z
N MET A 1 -4.66 -12.85 92.30
CA MET A 1 -5.38 -11.63 92.72
C MET A 1 -6.33 -11.30 91.57
N SER A 2 -7.57 -11.80 91.69
CA SER A 2 -8.76 -10.99 92.03
C SER A 2 -9.27 -10.23 90.80
N LYS A 3 -10.52 -10.28 90.39
CA LYS A 3 -11.76 -10.93 90.83
C LYS A 3 -12.72 -10.75 89.64
N GLN A 4 -13.68 -11.64 89.47
CA GLN A 4 -14.86 -11.38 88.64
C GLN A 4 -15.67 -10.18 89.17
N PRO A 5 -16.72 -9.78 88.45
CA PRO A 5 -18.02 -10.14 89.00
C PRO A 5 -18.99 -10.72 87.96
N GLU A 6 -19.70 -11.73 88.44
CA GLU A 6 -20.97 -12.22 87.91
C GLU A 6 -22.08 -11.20 88.12
N THR A 7 -23.09 -11.20 87.25
CA THR A 7 -24.49 -11.28 87.70
C THR A 7 -25.34 -12.03 86.68
N SER A 8 -26.25 -12.82 87.24
CA SER A 8 -27.09 -13.87 86.71
C SER A 8 -28.28 -13.45 85.85
N SER A 9 -28.68 -14.38 84.96
CA SER A 9 -30.04 -14.90 84.74
C SER A 9 -31.14 -13.94 84.29
N THR A 10 -31.68 -14.16 83.08
CA THR A 10 -33.11 -14.53 82.95
C THR A 10 -33.31 -15.31 81.64
N ALA A 11 -33.89 -16.50 81.74
CA ALA A 11 -34.35 -17.31 80.61
C ALA A 11 -35.64 -16.73 80.01
N LYS A 12 -35.71 -16.61 78.68
CA LYS A 12 -37.00 -16.56 77.95
C LYS A 12 -36.82 -17.02 76.48
N LYS A 13 -37.17 -18.28 76.22
CA LYS A 13 -37.84 -18.71 74.97
C LYS A 13 -39.35 -18.71 75.28
N PRO A 14 -40.29 -18.66 74.32
CA PRO A 14 -40.13 -18.76 72.86
C PRO A 14 -40.97 -17.73 72.08
N GLU A 15 -40.71 -17.55 70.78
CA GLU A 15 -41.80 -17.54 69.79
C GLU A 15 -41.29 -17.67 68.36
N ALA A 16 -42.09 -18.40 67.59
CA ALA A 16 -41.85 -18.76 66.22
C ALA A 16 -41.99 -17.56 65.28
N GLY A 17 -41.02 -17.39 64.40
CA GLY A 17 -41.07 -16.42 63.30
C GLY A 17 -40.31 -16.96 62.11
N LYS A 18 -40.85 -18.00 61.47
CA LYS A 18 -40.44 -18.39 60.11
C LYS A 18 -40.74 -17.22 59.17
N LYS A 19 -39.76 -16.36 58.91
CA LYS A 19 -39.70 -15.62 57.64
C LYS A 19 -38.69 -16.35 56.79
N ALA A 20 -39.22 -17.28 55.98
CA ALA A 20 -38.50 -17.78 54.83
C ALA A 20 -38.25 -16.58 53.90
N GLU A 21 -37.02 -16.11 53.87
CA GLU A 21 -36.52 -15.29 52.77
C GLU A 21 -36.67 -16.15 51.52
N LYS A 22 -37.68 -15.83 50.71
CA LYS A 22 -37.70 -16.24 49.31
C LYS A 22 -36.54 -15.50 48.64
N GLU A 23 -35.37 -16.11 48.64
CA GLU A 23 -34.40 -15.91 47.57
C GLU A 23 -35.09 -16.36 46.27
N THR A 24 -35.80 -15.42 45.64
CA THR A 24 -36.15 -15.55 44.23
C THR A 24 -34.87 -15.28 43.43
N THR A 25 -33.96 -16.26 43.40
CA THR A 25 -33.07 -16.43 42.26
C THR A 25 -33.97 -16.85 41.11
N ALA A 26 -34.54 -15.86 40.40
CA ALA A 26 -35.17 -16.12 39.13
C ALA A 26 -34.11 -16.82 38.26
N PRO A 27 -34.36 -18.06 37.77
CA PRO A 27 -33.43 -18.64 36.83
C PRO A 27 -33.40 -17.71 35.62
N LEU A 28 -32.20 -17.31 35.21
CA LEU A 28 -31.96 -16.68 33.91
C LEU A 28 -32.23 -17.74 32.82
N SER A 29 -33.50 -18.09 32.66
CA SER A 29 -34.00 -19.01 31.65
C SER A 29 -34.25 -18.18 30.40
N MET A 30 -33.18 -17.80 29.70
CA MET A 30 -33.34 -17.39 28.30
C MET A 30 -34.09 -18.51 27.59
N THR A 31 -35.17 -18.14 26.90
CA THR A 31 -35.94 -19.09 26.11
C THR A 31 -35.03 -19.67 25.01
N ASP A 32 -35.29 -20.90 24.58
CA ASP A 32 -34.52 -21.53 23.49
C ASP A 32 -34.45 -20.64 22.24
N ALA A 33 -35.53 -19.89 21.96
CA ALA A 33 -35.58 -18.91 20.86
C ALA A 33 -34.66 -17.70 21.07
N GLU A 34 -34.47 -17.23 22.31
CA GLU A 34 -33.53 -16.15 22.63
C GLU A 34 -32.08 -16.63 22.54
N LEU A 35 -31.80 -17.86 22.99
CA LEU A 35 -30.49 -18.51 22.85
C LEU A 35 -30.11 -18.67 21.38
N GLU A 36 -31.03 -19.17 20.54
CA GLU A 36 -30.80 -19.29 19.08
C GLU A 36 -30.54 -17.94 18.42
N LYS A 37 -31.29 -16.89 18.79
CA LYS A 37 -31.10 -15.55 18.24
C LYS A 37 -29.75 -14.95 18.63
N LEU A 38 -29.32 -15.17 19.88
CA LEU A 38 -28.03 -14.71 20.38
C LEU A 38 -26.88 -15.46 19.69
N LEU A 39 -26.98 -16.79 19.59
CA LEU A 39 -26.03 -17.63 18.88
C LEU A 39 -25.90 -17.23 17.40
N ASN A 40 -27.01 -16.98 16.71
CA ASN A 40 -26.99 -16.54 15.30
C ASN A 40 -26.32 -15.16 15.13
N ARG A 41 -26.52 -14.25 16.08
CA ARG A 41 -25.85 -12.95 16.09
C ARG A 41 -24.35 -13.09 16.30
N GLU A 42 -23.93 -13.93 17.25
CA GLU A 42 -22.51 -14.20 17.52
C GLU A 42 -21.83 -14.92 16.35
N ALA A 43 -22.47 -15.95 15.79
CA ALA A 43 -21.99 -16.63 14.59
C ALA A 43 -21.81 -15.66 13.42
N THR A 44 -22.76 -14.73 13.23
CA THR A 44 -22.64 -13.70 12.20
C THR A 44 -21.49 -12.74 12.48
N ALA A 45 -21.25 -12.36 13.74
CA ALA A 45 -20.13 -11.49 14.11
C ALA A 45 -18.78 -12.19 13.84
N LEU A 46 -18.63 -13.44 14.26
CA LEU A 46 -17.43 -14.24 13.99
C LEU A 46 -17.18 -14.40 12.49
N ASN A 47 -18.23 -14.66 11.70
CA ASN A 47 -18.09 -14.75 10.25
C ASN A 47 -17.59 -13.44 9.62
N ARG A 48 -17.99 -12.27 10.16
CA ARG A 48 -17.46 -10.97 9.69
C ARG A 48 -16.00 -10.77 10.06
N ASP A 49 -15.61 -11.17 11.26
CA ASP A 49 -14.22 -11.10 11.71
C ASP A 49 -13.33 -12.01 10.85
N ILE A 50 -13.74 -13.26 10.63
CA ILE A 50 -13.06 -14.22 9.76
C ILE A 50 -12.91 -13.66 8.33
N GLU A 51 -13.96 -13.06 7.78
CA GLU A 51 -13.91 -12.48 6.44
C GLU A 51 -12.98 -11.26 6.38
N CYS A 52 -12.96 -10.43 7.42
CA CYS A 52 -12.02 -9.32 7.54
C CYS A 52 -10.57 -9.82 7.56
N GLU A 53 -10.29 -10.86 8.35
CA GLU A 53 -8.96 -11.49 8.40
C GLU A 53 -8.56 -12.14 7.07
N ARG A 54 -9.50 -12.81 6.38
CA ARG A 54 -9.29 -13.38 5.04
C ARG A 54 -8.85 -12.30 4.06
N ILE A 55 -9.55 -11.17 4.03
CA ILE A 55 -9.23 -10.04 3.16
C ILE A 55 -7.84 -9.46 3.50
N LEU A 56 -7.53 -9.28 4.78
CA LEU A 56 -6.21 -8.77 5.21
C LEU A 56 -5.07 -9.75 4.90
N SER A 57 -5.33 -11.06 4.94
CA SER A 57 -4.35 -12.10 4.59
C SER A 57 -4.23 -12.32 3.08
N SER A 58 -5.21 -11.87 2.30
CA SER A 58 -5.20 -12.04 0.84
C SER A 58 -4.07 -11.26 0.18
N PHE A 59 -3.64 -11.70 -1.00
CA PHE A 59 -2.56 -11.04 -1.70
C PHE A 59 -3.04 -9.73 -2.34
N LYS A 60 -2.62 -8.60 -1.77
CA LYS A 60 -3.01 -7.22 -2.15
C LYS A 60 -2.85 -6.82 -3.63
N PHE A 61 -2.09 -7.57 -4.43
CA PHE A 61 -1.93 -7.30 -5.87
C PHE A 61 -2.78 -8.24 -6.74
N ASN A 62 -3.58 -9.13 -6.14
CA ASN A 62 -4.55 -9.97 -6.82
C ASN A 62 -5.98 -9.61 -6.36
N PRO A 63 -6.68 -8.74 -7.11
CA PRO A 63 -8.05 -8.33 -6.80
C PRO A 63 -9.06 -9.48 -6.76
N TYR A 64 -8.86 -10.54 -7.56
CA TYR A 64 -9.76 -11.69 -7.59
C TYR A 64 -9.74 -12.48 -6.28
N GLU A 65 -8.55 -12.62 -5.67
CA GLU A 65 -8.39 -13.28 -4.37
C GLU A 65 -8.98 -12.44 -3.22
N VAL A 66 -8.84 -11.11 -3.30
CA VAL A 66 -9.44 -10.18 -2.32
C VAL A 66 -10.98 -10.30 -2.34
N LEU A 67 -11.59 -10.28 -3.53
CA LEU A 67 -13.04 -10.37 -3.70
C LEU A 67 -13.60 -11.79 -3.61
N ASP A 68 -12.73 -12.80 -3.59
CA ASP A 68 -13.09 -14.22 -3.61
C ASP A 68 -13.98 -14.58 -4.79
N ILE A 69 -13.51 -14.26 -6.00
CA ILE A 69 -14.20 -14.52 -7.27
C ILE A 69 -13.25 -15.17 -8.27
N ASP A 70 -13.84 -15.84 -9.26
CA ASP A 70 -13.09 -16.47 -10.35
C ASP A 70 -12.58 -15.43 -11.35
N GLU A 71 -11.48 -15.77 -12.03
CA GLU A 71 -10.82 -14.94 -13.05
C GLU A 71 -11.75 -14.71 -14.25
N ASN A 72 -12.66 -15.65 -14.53
CA ASN A 72 -13.66 -15.57 -15.60
C ASN A 72 -14.91 -14.76 -15.23
N CYS A 73 -14.92 -14.01 -14.13
CA CYS A 73 -16.10 -13.30 -13.65
C CYS A 73 -16.54 -12.16 -14.58
N THR A 74 -17.84 -11.86 -14.64
CA THR A 74 -18.34 -10.68 -15.35
C THR A 74 -18.15 -9.41 -14.51
N PRO A 75 -18.06 -8.21 -15.13
CA PRO A 75 -17.99 -6.95 -14.39
C PRO A 75 -19.17 -6.73 -13.43
N GLU A 76 -20.33 -7.30 -13.75
CA GLU A 76 -21.51 -7.26 -12.89
C GLU A 76 -21.34 -8.11 -11.63
N GLN A 77 -20.73 -9.30 -11.76
CA GLN A 77 -20.42 -10.17 -10.63
C GLN A 77 -19.42 -9.52 -9.68
N VAL A 78 -18.39 -8.83 -10.22
CA VAL A 78 -17.43 -8.03 -9.43
C VAL A 78 -18.16 -7.00 -8.57
N LYS A 79 -19.03 -6.18 -9.19
CA LYS A 79 -19.80 -5.15 -8.48
C LYS A 79 -20.75 -5.73 -7.45
N LYS A 80 -21.42 -6.84 -7.78
CA LYS A 80 -22.32 -7.53 -6.85
C LYS A 80 -21.57 -8.05 -5.64
N ARG A 81 -20.44 -8.71 -5.85
CA ARG A 81 -19.61 -9.26 -4.76
C ARG A 81 -19.02 -8.16 -3.89
N TYR A 82 -18.52 -7.09 -4.49
CA TYR A 82 -18.03 -5.91 -3.78
C TYR A 82 -19.12 -5.33 -2.85
N ARG A 83 -20.35 -5.14 -3.35
CA ARG A 83 -21.47 -4.62 -2.53
C ARG A 83 -21.79 -5.52 -1.35
N GLN A 84 -21.83 -6.84 -1.58
CA GLN A 84 -22.08 -7.82 -0.52
C GLN A 84 -21.01 -7.77 0.58
N LEU A 85 -19.74 -7.81 0.19
CA LEU A 85 -18.62 -7.78 1.13
C LEU A 85 -18.53 -6.43 1.84
N SER A 86 -18.71 -5.32 1.13
CA SER A 86 -18.65 -3.96 1.70
C SER A 86 -19.65 -3.77 2.83
N LEU A 87 -20.87 -4.29 2.68
CA LEU A 87 -21.90 -4.23 3.72
C LEU A 87 -21.60 -5.19 4.89
N PHE A 88 -20.92 -6.29 4.60
CA PHE A 88 -20.59 -7.32 5.57
C PHE A 88 -19.43 -6.90 6.49
N ILE A 89 -18.36 -6.33 5.92
CA ILE A 89 -17.15 -5.90 6.62
C ILE A 89 -17.10 -4.39 6.88
N HIS A 90 -18.23 -3.68 6.77
CA HIS A 90 -18.28 -2.24 6.98
C HIS A 90 -17.78 -1.87 8.39
N PRO A 91 -16.86 -0.89 8.54
CA PRO A 91 -16.25 -0.54 9.84
C PRO A 91 -17.25 -0.05 10.90
N ASP A 92 -18.44 0.43 10.49
CA ASP A 92 -19.53 0.79 11.41
C ASP A 92 -20.21 -0.44 12.05
N LYS A 93 -20.31 -1.55 11.30
CA LYS A 93 -20.98 -2.78 11.76
C LYS A 93 -20.03 -3.75 12.46
N LEU A 94 -18.73 -3.66 12.16
CA LEU A 94 -17.68 -4.54 12.64
C LEU A 94 -16.73 -3.77 13.57
N LYS A 95 -16.61 -4.21 14.83
CA LYS A 95 -15.72 -3.58 15.83
C LYS A 95 -14.26 -4.06 15.73
N HIS A 96 -13.85 -4.55 14.57
CA HIS A 96 -12.49 -5.04 14.36
C HIS A 96 -11.53 -3.86 14.12
N PRO A 97 -10.37 -3.78 14.80
CA PRO A 97 -9.48 -2.61 14.71
C PRO A 97 -8.94 -2.37 13.29
N ARG A 98 -8.84 -3.42 12.48
CA ARG A 98 -8.34 -3.35 11.08
C ARG A 98 -9.44 -3.42 10.03
N ALA A 99 -10.72 -3.28 10.42
CA ALA A 99 -11.83 -3.23 9.47
C ALA A 99 -11.65 -2.12 8.40
N PRO A 100 -11.15 -0.91 8.72
CA PRO A 100 -10.90 0.12 7.71
C PRO A 100 -9.88 -0.31 6.65
N GLU A 101 -8.79 -0.96 7.07
CA GLU A 101 -7.75 -1.46 6.16
C GLU A 101 -8.28 -2.54 5.22
N ALA A 102 -9.09 -3.48 5.74
CA ALA A 102 -9.74 -4.50 4.93
C ALA A 102 -10.72 -3.88 3.91
N PHE A 103 -11.47 -2.87 4.32
CA PHE A 103 -12.40 -2.15 3.47
C PHE A 103 -11.69 -1.39 2.34
N ASP A 104 -10.55 -0.76 2.64
CA ASP A 104 -9.73 -0.06 1.64
C ASP A 104 -9.14 -1.04 0.60
N LEU A 105 -8.70 -2.22 1.04
CA LEU A 105 -8.25 -3.29 0.12
C LEU A 105 -9.40 -3.75 -0.79
N LEU A 106 -10.58 -3.93 -0.23
CA LEU A 106 -11.77 -4.33 -0.98
C LEU A 106 -12.15 -3.28 -2.04
N LYS A 107 -12.12 -2.00 -1.67
CA LYS A 107 -12.38 -0.87 -2.58
C LYS A 107 -11.32 -0.77 -3.67
N LYS A 108 -10.06 -0.96 -3.33
CA LYS A 108 -8.97 -0.98 -4.31
C LYS A 108 -9.14 -2.12 -5.32
N ALA A 109 -9.50 -3.31 -4.86
CA ALA A 109 -9.74 -4.46 -5.72
C ALA A 109 -10.87 -4.21 -6.72
N GLU A 110 -12.00 -3.64 -6.28
CA GLU A 110 -13.10 -3.29 -7.21
C GLU A 110 -12.67 -2.22 -8.22
N SER A 111 -11.94 -1.19 -7.78
CA SER A 111 -11.44 -0.15 -8.68
C SER A 111 -10.47 -0.67 -9.75
N GLU A 112 -9.65 -1.66 -9.43
CA GLU A 112 -8.73 -2.26 -10.40
C GLU A 112 -9.46 -3.13 -11.42
N LEU A 113 -10.46 -3.91 -11.00
CA LEU A 113 -11.26 -4.75 -11.89
C LEU A 113 -12.32 -3.99 -12.69
N SER A 114 -12.71 -2.80 -12.23
CA SER A 114 -13.64 -1.91 -12.93
C SER A 114 -12.98 -1.17 -14.10
N ASP A 115 -11.66 -0.94 -14.04
CA ASP A 115 -10.88 -0.35 -15.12
C ASP A 115 -10.51 -1.44 -16.16
N PRO A 116 -11.03 -1.36 -17.40
CA PRO A 116 -10.82 -2.41 -18.39
C PRO A 116 -9.35 -2.61 -18.75
N LYS A 117 -8.54 -1.52 -18.73
CA LYS A 117 -7.11 -1.61 -19.08
C LYS A 117 -6.33 -2.33 -18.00
N LYS A 118 -6.56 -2.00 -16.74
CA LYS A 118 -5.90 -2.66 -15.60
C LYS A 118 -6.32 -4.11 -15.49
N ARG A 119 -7.60 -4.39 -15.74
CA ARG A 119 -8.12 -5.75 -15.78
C ARG A 119 -7.44 -6.58 -16.88
N GLU A 120 -7.30 -6.04 -18.08
CA GLU A 120 -6.60 -6.72 -19.18
C GLU A 120 -5.14 -7.04 -18.84
N GLU A 121 -4.41 -6.07 -18.27
CA GLU A 121 -3.02 -6.29 -17.79
C GLU A 121 -2.97 -7.42 -16.76
N LEU A 122 -3.90 -7.43 -15.79
CA LEU A 122 -3.97 -8.44 -14.74
C LEU A 122 -4.33 -9.83 -15.31
N ASP A 123 -5.33 -9.90 -16.18
CA ASP A 123 -5.77 -11.12 -16.84
C ASP A 123 -4.65 -11.71 -17.72
N ALA A 124 -3.84 -10.87 -18.36
CA ALA A 124 -2.67 -11.32 -19.11
C ALA A 124 -1.61 -11.98 -18.21
N VAL A 125 -1.33 -11.41 -17.04
CA VAL A 125 -0.39 -11.98 -16.06
C VAL A 125 -0.90 -13.31 -15.51
N ILE A 126 -2.19 -13.37 -15.19
CA ILE A 126 -2.84 -14.59 -14.69
C ILE A 126 -2.89 -15.67 -15.78
N GLY A 127 -3.21 -15.31 -17.02
CA GLY A 127 -3.13 -16.21 -18.17
C GLY A 127 -1.71 -16.75 -18.39
N GLN A 128 -0.68 -15.92 -18.20
CA GLN A 128 0.71 -16.36 -18.22
C GLN A 128 1.00 -17.34 -17.08
N ALA A 129 0.52 -17.08 -15.87
CA ALA A 129 0.64 -17.99 -14.73
C ALA A 129 0.03 -19.36 -15.06
N ARG A 130 -1.18 -19.38 -15.65
CA ARG A 130 -1.87 -20.59 -16.10
C ARG A 130 -1.03 -21.40 -17.07
N ILE A 131 -0.49 -20.75 -18.09
CA ILE A 131 0.37 -21.41 -19.09
C ILE A 131 1.60 -22.03 -18.40
N LEU A 132 2.22 -21.32 -17.47
CA LEU A 132 3.41 -21.82 -16.77
C LEU A 132 3.09 -23.02 -15.86
N VAL A 133 1.96 -22.98 -15.14
CA VAL A 133 1.50 -24.12 -14.32
C VAL A 133 1.22 -25.34 -15.21
N LEU A 134 0.50 -25.17 -16.32
CA LEU A 134 0.19 -26.27 -17.24
C LEU A 134 1.45 -26.86 -17.86
N LYS A 135 2.41 -26.03 -18.27
CA LYS A 135 3.71 -26.48 -18.77
C LYS A 135 4.49 -27.26 -17.72
N ALA A 136 4.51 -26.79 -16.47
CA ALA A 136 5.16 -27.51 -15.37
C ALA A 136 4.50 -28.87 -15.11
N ALA A 137 3.17 -28.93 -15.21
CA ALA A 137 2.38 -30.17 -15.12
C ALA A 137 2.45 -31.04 -16.40
N LYS A 138 3.19 -30.62 -17.43
CA LYS A 138 3.29 -31.28 -18.75
C LYS A 138 1.93 -31.50 -19.42
N LEU A 139 0.97 -30.61 -19.18
CA LEU A 139 -0.36 -30.64 -19.77
C LEU A 139 -0.45 -29.67 -20.96
N PRO A 140 -1.33 -29.95 -21.94
CA PRO A 140 -1.62 -29.00 -23.02
C PRO A 140 -2.14 -27.67 -22.46
N THR A 141 -1.72 -26.55 -23.06
CA THR A 141 -2.18 -25.20 -22.64
C THR A 141 -3.65 -24.95 -22.95
N THR A 142 -4.21 -25.71 -23.88
CA THR A 142 -5.62 -25.67 -24.32
C THR A 142 -6.52 -26.61 -23.53
N ILE A 143 -6.05 -27.18 -22.43
CA ILE A 143 -6.89 -28.03 -21.57
C ILE A 143 -8.05 -27.22 -20.98
N GLU A 144 -9.23 -27.83 -20.94
CA GLU A 144 -10.43 -27.23 -20.35
C GLU A 144 -10.35 -27.17 -18.82
N HIS A 145 -11.04 -26.22 -18.20
CA HIS A 145 -10.97 -25.99 -16.75
C HIS A 145 -11.48 -27.16 -15.89
N ASP A 146 -12.39 -27.99 -16.43
CA ASP A 146 -13.04 -29.07 -15.71
C ASP A 146 -12.42 -30.45 -15.90
N ASP A 147 -11.32 -30.54 -16.65
CA ASP A 147 -10.66 -31.80 -16.99
C ASP A 147 -10.20 -32.57 -15.72
N PRO A 148 -10.49 -33.88 -15.62
CA PRO A 148 -10.08 -34.70 -14.48
C PRO A 148 -8.58 -34.65 -14.18
N ARG A 149 -7.73 -34.46 -15.21
CA ARG A 149 -6.28 -34.34 -15.05
C ARG A 149 -5.88 -33.12 -14.23
N LEU A 150 -6.60 -32.02 -14.35
CA LEU A 150 -6.36 -30.81 -13.52
C LEU A 150 -6.79 -31.03 -12.07
N LYS A 151 -7.89 -31.76 -11.87
CA LYS A 151 -8.42 -32.09 -10.53
C LYS A 151 -7.53 -33.08 -9.79
N ALA A 152 -6.82 -33.94 -10.53
CA ALA A 152 -5.88 -34.93 -9.99
C ALA A 152 -4.46 -34.37 -9.71
N LEU A 153 -4.20 -33.08 -9.95
CA LEU A 153 -2.91 -32.48 -9.67
C LEU A 153 -2.69 -32.32 -8.16
N GLU A 154 -1.49 -32.69 -7.70
CA GLU A 154 -1.02 -32.43 -6.34
C GLU A 154 0.24 -31.56 -6.38
N PRO A 155 0.24 -30.35 -5.79
CA PRO A 155 -0.89 -29.68 -5.09
C PRO A 155 -2.08 -29.33 -6.01
N PRO A 156 -3.29 -29.02 -5.49
CA PRO A 156 -4.45 -28.69 -6.31
C PRO A 156 -4.19 -27.54 -7.29
N PHE A 157 -4.73 -27.63 -8.50
CA PHE A 157 -4.50 -26.65 -9.56
C PHE A 157 -4.74 -25.19 -9.12
N ARG A 158 -5.81 -24.92 -8.37
CA ARG A 158 -6.09 -23.59 -7.81
C ARG A 158 -5.00 -23.09 -6.87
N ALA A 159 -4.38 -23.98 -6.09
CA ALA A 159 -3.29 -23.63 -5.20
C ALA A 159 -2.02 -23.30 -5.98
N GLN A 160 -1.71 -24.09 -7.01
CA GLN A 160 -0.58 -23.82 -7.93
C GLN A 160 -0.78 -22.49 -8.68
N MET A 161 -1.98 -22.24 -9.18
CA MET A 161 -2.36 -20.98 -9.82
C MET A 161 -2.14 -19.79 -8.90
N ARG A 162 -2.67 -19.82 -7.68
CA ARG A 162 -2.46 -18.74 -6.70
C ARG A 162 -0.98 -18.50 -6.42
N ALA A 163 -0.19 -19.56 -6.24
CA ALA A 163 1.24 -19.44 -6.01
C ALA A 163 1.97 -18.81 -7.21
N ARG A 164 1.67 -19.27 -8.43
CA ARG A 164 2.34 -18.78 -9.65
C ARG A 164 1.92 -17.37 -10.02
N SER A 165 0.62 -17.05 -9.92
CA SER A 165 0.11 -15.69 -10.15
C SER A 165 0.70 -14.71 -9.15
N LYS A 166 0.82 -15.08 -7.88
CA LYS A 166 1.47 -14.25 -6.85
C LYS A 166 2.92 -13.94 -7.22
N GLU A 167 3.70 -14.93 -7.64
CA GLU A 167 5.10 -14.73 -8.06
C GLU A 167 5.21 -13.75 -9.23
N LEU A 168 4.42 -13.94 -10.29
CA LEU A 168 4.45 -13.07 -11.46
C LEU A 168 4.01 -11.64 -11.14
N LEU A 169 2.94 -11.47 -10.37
CA LEU A 169 2.45 -10.16 -9.96
C LEU A 169 3.47 -9.41 -9.09
N ILE A 170 4.19 -10.10 -8.19
CA ILE A 170 5.30 -9.49 -7.44
C ILE A 170 6.40 -9.02 -8.39
N HIS A 171 6.78 -9.86 -9.35
CA HIS A 171 7.84 -9.55 -10.31
C HIS A 171 7.45 -8.37 -11.23
N GLU A 172 6.22 -8.36 -11.74
CA GLU A 172 5.63 -7.27 -12.52
C GLU A 172 5.66 -5.96 -11.74
N GLU A 173 5.20 -5.97 -10.50
CA GLU A 173 5.15 -4.77 -9.65
C GLU A 173 6.57 -4.27 -9.31
N ALA A 174 7.53 -5.17 -9.07
CA ALA A 174 8.93 -4.82 -8.88
C ALA A 174 9.54 -4.18 -10.13
N ARG A 175 9.23 -4.72 -11.31
CA ARG A 175 9.63 -4.12 -12.60
C ARG A 175 9.01 -2.74 -12.79
N ARG A 176 7.70 -2.61 -12.55
CA ARG A 176 6.96 -1.33 -12.64
C ARG A 176 7.58 -0.27 -11.73
N ARG A 177 7.86 -0.62 -10.46
CA ARG A 177 8.51 0.29 -9.50
C ARG A 177 9.90 0.72 -9.94
N THR A 178 10.69 -0.22 -10.46
CA THR A 178 12.05 0.07 -10.95
C THR A 178 12.00 0.99 -12.17
N ALA A 179 11.08 0.74 -13.11
CA ALA A 179 10.87 1.58 -14.28
C ALA A 179 10.44 3.01 -13.91
N ILE A 180 9.48 3.17 -12.99
CA ILE A 180 9.06 4.50 -12.50
C ILE A 180 10.24 5.24 -11.87
N LYS A 181 11.02 4.56 -11.02
CA LYS A 181 12.19 5.14 -10.37
C LYS A 181 13.25 5.57 -11.39
N MET A 182 13.50 4.74 -12.41
CA MET A 182 14.45 5.04 -13.48
C MET A 182 13.99 6.22 -14.33
N ASN A 183 12.71 6.29 -14.70
CA ASN A 183 12.14 7.40 -15.46
C ASN A 183 12.25 8.72 -14.69
N LEU A 184 11.92 8.74 -13.40
CA LEU A 184 12.06 9.91 -12.55
C LEU A 184 13.53 10.37 -12.42
N ALA A 185 14.46 9.41 -12.29
CA ALA A 185 15.89 9.72 -12.24
C ALA A 185 16.41 10.31 -13.56
N ASN A 186 15.94 9.78 -14.70
CA ASN A 186 16.28 10.30 -16.02
C ASN A 186 15.70 11.71 -16.24
N GLU A 187 14.44 11.93 -15.88
CA GLU A 187 13.79 13.25 -15.96
C GLU A 187 14.55 14.27 -15.09
N GLY A 188 14.93 13.89 -13.87
CA GLY A 188 15.73 14.74 -12.99
C GLY A 188 17.13 15.04 -13.53
N LEU A 189 17.78 14.06 -14.17
CA LEU A 189 19.08 14.25 -14.80
C LEU A 189 18.98 15.18 -16.02
N GLU A 190 17.94 15.00 -16.83
CA GLU A 190 17.69 15.83 -18.00
C GLU A 190 17.36 17.27 -17.61
N ALA A 191 16.53 17.47 -16.57
CA ALA A 191 16.23 18.79 -16.03
C ALA A 191 17.51 19.51 -15.55
N ARG A 192 18.39 18.82 -14.83
CA ARG A 192 19.69 19.38 -14.40
C ARG A 192 20.59 19.74 -15.58
N ARG A 193 20.59 18.93 -16.64
CA ARG A 193 21.36 19.20 -17.86
C ARG A 193 20.85 20.46 -18.56
N VAL A 194 19.54 20.59 -18.73
CA VAL A 194 18.90 21.76 -19.35
C VAL A 194 19.15 23.03 -18.52
N GLU A 195 19.02 22.94 -17.19
CA GLU A 195 19.30 24.06 -16.28
C GLU A 195 20.77 24.49 -16.33
N ALA A 196 21.71 23.54 -16.33
CA ALA A 196 23.13 23.82 -16.44
C ALA A 196 23.49 24.49 -17.78
N GLU A 197 22.89 24.03 -18.89
CA GLU A 197 23.07 24.66 -20.20
C GLU A 197 22.49 26.08 -20.23
N ALA A 198 21.30 26.29 -19.67
CA ALA A 198 20.70 27.61 -19.56
C ALA A 198 21.56 28.56 -18.71
N LEU A 199 22.11 28.08 -17.59
CA LEU A 199 23.01 28.86 -16.74
C LEU A 199 24.33 29.17 -17.45
N ALA A 200 24.89 28.21 -18.20
CA ALA A 200 26.10 28.43 -18.99
C ALA A 200 25.88 29.47 -20.09
N LYS A 201 24.74 29.41 -20.79
CA LYS A 201 24.33 30.44 -21.76
C LYS A 201 24.15 31.80 -21.10
N LYS A 202 23.53 31.85 -19.92
CA LYS A 202 23.36 33.09 -19.16
C LYS A 202 24.70 33.67 -18.72
N ARG A 203 25.60 32.86 -18.15
CA ARG A 203 26.96 33.27 -17.78
C ARG A 203 27.73 33.80 -18.97
N LYS A 204 27.71 33.08 -20.09
CA LYS A 204 28.37 33.53 -21.31
C LYS A 204 27.80 34.87 -21.81
N ALA A 205 26.48 35.03 -21.79
CA ALA A 205 25.84 36.29 -22.19
C ALA A 205 26.21 37.45 -21.25
N GLU A 206 26.33 37.20 -19.95
CA GLU A 206 26.83 38.18 -18.96
C GLU A 206 28.31 38.53 -19.20
N ASP A 207 29.16 37.54 -19.44
CA ASP A 207 30.57 37.73 -19.77
C ASP A 207 30.76 38.53 -21.08
N ASP A 208 30.01 38.19 -22.12
CA ASP A 208 30.02 38.91 -23.41
C ASP A 208 29.54 40.35 -23.24
N LYS A 209 28.52 40.58 -22.39
CA LYS A 209 28.05 41.92 -22.05
C LYS A 209 29.13 42.73 -21.31
N ILE A 210 29.76 42.15 -20.30
CA ILE A 210 30.87 42.79 -19.56
C ILE A 210 32.04 43.08 -20.50
N TRP A 211 32.33 42.17 -21.43
CA TRP A 211 33.35 42.36 -22.46
C TRP A 211 33.02 43.57 -23.35
N GLU A 212 31.79 43.70 -23.85
CA GLU A 212 31.43 44.89 -24.64
C GLU A 212 31.41 46.18 -23.80
N GLU A 213 30.92 46.16 -22.57
CA GLU A 213 30.89 47.35 -21.70
C GLU A 213 32.30 47.85 -21.36
N THR A 214 33.23 46.95 -21.07
CA THR A 214 34.63 47.31 -20.76
C THR A 214 35.49 47.52 -22.01
N ARG A 215 34.91 47.47 -23.21
CA ARG A 215 35.63 47.57 -24.50
C ARG A 215 36.42 48.87 -24.65
N GLU A 216 35.79 50.03 -24.42
CA GLU A 216 36.47 51.32 -24.57
C GLU A 216 37.63 51.49 -23.58
N GLN A 217 37.47 50.98 -22.35
CA GLN A 217 38.53 50.96 -21.35
C GLN A 217 39.71 50.07 -21.79
N ARG A 218 39.44 48.87 -22.32
CA ARG A 218 40.48 47.97 -22.85
C ARG A 218 41.19 48.57 -24.06
N VAL A 219 40.45 49.13 -25.01
CA VAL A 219 41.00 49.80 -26.20
C VAL A 219 41.84 51.02 -25.80
N GLY A 220 41.37 51.82 -24.85
CA GLY A 220 42.12 52.95 -24.28
C GLY A 220 43.42 52.50 -23.61
N SER A 221 43.38 51.45 -22.78
CA SER A 221 44.57 50.86 -22.15
C SER A 221 45.58 50.34 -23.19
N TRP A 222 45.09 49.67 -24.24
CA TRP A 222 45.95 49.19 -25.34
C TRP A 222 46.59 50.33 -26.14
N ARG A 223 45.82 51.38 -26.47
CA ARG A 223 46.35 52.60 -27.12
C ARG A 223 47.46 53.24 -26.29
N ASN A 224 47.26 53.33 -24.97
CA ASN A 224 48.27 53.85 -24.04
C ASN A 224 49.54 52.97 -24.00
N PHE A 225 49.39 51.64 -23.99
CA PHE A 225 50.52 50.71 -24.06
C PHE A 225 51.30 50.80 -25.38
N ALA A 226 50.60 50.87 -26.51
CA ALA A 226 51.20 51.01 -27.83
C ALA A 226 51.97 52.33 -27.98
N ASN A 227 51.39 53.44 -27.49
CA ASN A 227 52.06 54.73 -27.47
C ASN A 227 53.23 54.78 -26.47
N GLY A 228 53.14 54.04 -25.36
CA GLY A 228 54.24 53.86 -24.40
C GLY A 228 55.46 53.15 -24.99
N LYS A 229 55.26 52.14 -25.85
CA LYS A 229 56.36 51.46 -26.58
C LYS A 229 57.10 52.40 -27.54
N LYS A 230 56.39 53.28 -28.25
CA LYS A 230 57.03 54.29 -29.13
C LYS A 230 57.88 55.29 -28.36
N LYS A 231 57.56 55.57 -27.08
CA LYS A 231 58.34 56.45 -26.22
C LYS A 231 59.63 55.78 -25.72
N LYS A 232 59.59 54.48 -25.40
CA LYS A 232 60.76 53.71 -24.93
C LYS A 232 61.79 53.39 -26.02
N GLN A 233 61.38 53.35 -27.30
CA GLN A 233 62.31 53.22 -28.44
C GLN A 233 63.07 54.52 -28.77
N LYS A 234 62.57 55.69 -28.36
CA LYS A 234 63.26 56.98 -28.60
C LYS A 234 64.32 57.32 -27.55
N THR A 235 64.40 56.60 -26.43
CA THR A 235 65.32 56.90 -25.32
C THR A 235 66.59 56.05 -25.29
N ASN A 236 66.78 55.11 -26.22
CA ASN A 236 68.03 54.36 -26.38
C ASN A 236 68.78 54.82 -27.65
N LYS A 237 69.40 56.00 -27.60
CA LYS A 237 70.58 56.32 -28.41
C LYS A 237 71.73 56.62 -27.44
N PRO A 238 72.83 55.83 -27.40
CA PRO A 238 73.99 56.18 -26.59
C PRO A 238 74.63 57.43 -27.19
N ALA A 239 74.81 58.48 -26.38
CA ALA A 239 75.57 59.66 -26.78
C ALA A 239 77.06 59.32 -26.74
N VAL A 240 77.71 59.32 -27.91
CA VAL A 240 79.17 59.26 -28.05
C VAL A 240 79.70 60.69 -28.14
N LEU A 241 80.77 60.89 -27.38
CA LEU A 241 81.59 62.07 -27.08
C LEU A 241 81.85 63.04 -28.25
N GLY A 242 81.81 64.33 -27.92
CA GLY A 242 82.40 65.45 -28.64
C GLY A 242 82.70 66.57 -27.66
#